data_AF-A0A0K8JAW9-F1
#
_entry.id   AF-A0A0K8JAW9-F1
#
_cell.length_a   1.000
_cell.length_b   1.000
_cell.length_c   1.000
_cell.angle_alpha   90.00
_cell.angle_beta   90.00
_cell.angle_gamma   90.00
#
_symmetry.space_group_name_H-M   'P 1'
#
loop_
_entity.id
_entity.type
_entity.pdbx_description
1 polymer ?
#
loop_
_entity_poly.entity_id
_entity_poly.type
_entity_poly.pdbx_seq_one_letter_code
_entity_poly.pdbx_strand_id
1 'polypeptide(L)'
;MSVKSGSEIVRLHKEFEERISEVSSAVAKLDDYNYTKNLLHEQLDKLRDELKKLEDTRFQAMDPIIIHTSLLGGKTQGSYHS
;
A
#
# COMPACT_ATOMS: atom_id res chain seq x y z
N MET A 1 57.87 -5.33 1.39
CA MET A 1 56.71 -5.02 0.51
C MET A 1 57.04 -5.55 -0.88
N SER A 2 56.18 -6.39 -1.47
CA SER A 2 56.39 -6.91 -2.82
C SER A 2 55.98 -5.84 -3.83
N VAL A 3 56.92 -5.38 -4.66
CA VAL A 3 56.63 -4.44 -5.75
C VAL A 3 55.85 -5.20 -6.81
N LYS A 4 54.63 -4.74 -7.10
CA LYS A 4 53.83 -5.31 -8.17
C LYS A 4 54.45 -4.93 -9.50
N SER A 5 54.57 -5.90 -10.39
CA SER A 5 54.94 -5.66 -11.78
C SER A 5 53.88 -4.82 -12.49
N GLY A 6 54.26 -4.16 -13.58
CA GLY A 6 53.33 -3.34 -14.38
C GLY A 6 52.11 -4.13 -14.87
N SER A 7 52.28 -5.41 -15.24
CA SER A 7 51.18 -6.28 -15.66
C SER A 7 50.21 -6.61 -14.53
N GLU A 8 50.71 -6.81 -13.31
CA GLU A 8 49.86 -7.00 -12.13
C GLU A 8 49.06 -5.73 -11.81
N ILE A 9 49.66 -4.55 -11.97
CA ILE A 9 48.96 -3.27 -11.76
C ILE A 9 47.82 -3.12 -12.76
N VAL A 10 48.08 -3.37 -14.06
CA VAL A 10 47.05 -3.30 -15.10
C VAL A 10 45.93 -4.30 -14.85
N ARG A 11 46.27 -5.53 -14.46
CA ARG A 11 45.27 -6.56 -14.13
C ARG A 11 44.37 -6.12 -12.97
N LEU A 12 44.97 -5.59 -11.90
CA LEU A 12 44.23 -5.11 -10.73
C LEU A 12 43.37 -3.89 -11.06
N HIS A 13 43.85 -2.99 -11.91
CA HIS A 13 43.08 -1.84 -12.35
C HIS A 13 41.79 -2.28 -13.04
N LYS A 14 41.89 -3.19 -14.01
CA LYS A 14 40.73 -3.76 -14.69
C LYS A 14 39.78 -4.48 -13.73
N GLU A 15 40.33 -5.27 -12.81
CA GLU A 15 39.54 -5.96 -11.78
C GLU A 15 38.76 -4.97 -10.89
N PHE A 16 39.37 -3.83 -10.55
CA PHE A 16 38.70 -2.80 -9.78
C PHE A 16 37.65 -2.04 -10.58
N GLU A 17 37.89 -1.73 -11.86
CA GLU A 17 36.88 -1.11 -12.72
C GLU A 17 35.64 -1.99 -12.86
N GLU A 18 35.83 -3.30 -13.06
CA GLU A 18 34.74 -4.27 -13.13
C GLU A 18 33.94 -4.30 -11.82
N ARG A 19 34.62 -4.37 -10.67
CA ARG A 19 33.96 -4.35 -9.35
C ARG A 19 33.23 -3.05 -9.06
N ILE A 20 33.81 -1.91 -9.42
CA ILE A 20 33.15 -0.60 -9.26
C ILE A 20 31.88 -0.55 -10.10
N SER A 21 31.93 -1.03 -11.34
CA SER A 21 30.76 -1.09 -12.22
C SER A 21 29.65 -1.98 -11.66
N GLU A 22 30.02 -3.16 -11.13
CA GLU A 22 29.08 -4.08 -10.50
C GLU A 22 28.40 -3.45 -9.28
N VAL A 23 29.19 -2.89 -8.36
CA VAL A 23 28.67 -2.26 -7.14
C VAL A 23 27.81 -1.05 -7.46
N SER A 24 28.22 -0.22 -8.43
CA SER A 24 27.42 0.94 -8.86
C SER A 24 26.07 0.52 -9.42
N SER A 25 26.03 -0.57 -10.20
CA SER A 25 24.78 -1.13 -10.72
C SER A 25 23.88 -1.70 -9.61
N ALA A 26 24.46 -2.29 -8.57
CA ALA A 26 23.71 -2.77 -7.42
C ALA A 26 23.12 -1.63 -6.59
N VAL A 27 23.89 -0.55 -6.37
CA VAL A 27 23.42 0.66 -5.67
C VAL A 27 22.27 1.33 -6.41
N ALA A 28 22.36 1.47 -7.73
CA ALA A 28 21.27 2.06 -8.53
C ALA A 28 19.94 1.29 -8.36
N LYS A 29 19.98 -0.05 -8.32
CA LYS A 29 18.79 -0.86 -8.05
C LYS A 29 18.24 -0.63 -6.64
N LEU A 30 19.10 -0.43 -5.64
CA LEU A 30 18.67 -0.09 -4.27
C LEU A 30 18.00 1.28 -4.21
N ASP A 31 18.47 2.26 -4.97
CA ASP A 31 17.83 3.57 -5.08
C ASP A 31 16.43 3.47 -5.71
N ASP A 32 16.22 2.61 -6.71
CA ASP A 32 14.89 2.33 -7.26
C ASP A 32 13.93 1.73 -6.21
N TYR A 33 14.45 0.88 -5.30
CA TYR A 33 13.68 0.38 -4.17
C TYR A 33 13.36 1.48 -3.15
N ASN A 34 14.21 2.50 -2.99
CA ASN A 34 13.90 3.65 -2.13
C ASN A 34 12.72 4.48 -2.69
N TYR A 35 12.66 4.72 -4.00
CA TYR A 35 11.49 5.34 -4.62
C TYR A 35 10.21 4.51 -4.37
N THR A 36 10.30 3.20 -4.61
CA THR A 36 9.19 2.27 -4.38
C THR A 36 8.75 2.27 -2.90
N LYS A 37 9.71 2.29 -1.98
CA LYS A 37 9.47 2.39 -0.54
C LYS A 37 8.75 3.70 -0.19
N ASN A 38 9.18 4.83 -0.74
CA ASN A 38 8.56 6.13 -0.49
C ASN A 38 7.11 6.17 -1.00
N LEU A 39 6.86 5.63 -2.21
CA LEU A 39 5.51 5.53 -2.77
C LEU A 39 4.59 4.69 -1.88
N LEU A 40 5.08 3.56 -1.35
CA LEU A 40 4.30 2.72 -0.44
C LEU A 40 4.01 3.42 0.90
N HIS A 41 4.94 4.23 1.43
CA HIS A 41 4.67 5.03 2.63
C HIS A 41 3.59 6.08 2.36
N GLU A 42 3.64 6.77 1.22
CA GLU A 42 2.62 7.74 0.84
C GLU A 42 1.23 7.09 0.71
N GLN A 43 1.14 5.90 0.09
CA GLN A 43 -0.11 5.15 0.01
C GLN A 43 -0.62 4.70 1.39
N LEU A 44 0.29 4.27 2.27
CA LEU A 44 -0.04 3.88 3.64
C LEU A 44 -0.62 5.06 4.43
N ASP A 45 -0.03 6.24 4.30
CA ASP A 45 -0.50 7.44 5.00
C ASP A 45 -1.87 7.89 4.47
N LYS A 46 -2.11 7.82 3.15
CA LYS A 46 -3.44 8.05 2.57
C LYS A 46 -4.50 7.10 3.15
N LEU A 47 -4.20 5.80 3.24
CA LEU A 47 -5.13 4.82 3.80
C LEU A 47 -5.43 5.07 5.28
N ARG A 48 -4.44 5.51 6.07
CA ARG A 48 -4.64 5.90 7.47
C ARG A 48 -5.56 7.11 7.60
N ASP A 49 -5.39 8.11 6.74
CA ASP A 49 -6.24 9.29 6.72
C ASP A 49 -7.68 8.94 6.34
N GLU A 50 -7.88 8.05 5.36
CA GLU A 50 -9.20 7.55 4.97
C GLU A 50 -9.86 6.76 6.10
N LEU A 51 -9.10 5.90 6.79
CA LEU A 51 -9.60 5.16 7.95
C LEU A 51 -10.06 6.11 9.05
N LYS A 52 -9.26 7.14 9.36
CA LYS A 52 -9.63 8.14 10.36
C LYS A 52 -10.92 8.87 10.00
N LYS A 53 -11.06 9.30 8.74
CA LYS A 53 -12.30 9.93 8.24
C LYS A 53 -13.51 9.01 8.40
N LEU A 54 -13.34 7.71 8.14
CA LEU A 54 -14.41 6.73 8.33
C LEU A 54 -14.77 6.58 9.80
N GLU A 55 -13.80 6.55 10.71
CA GLU A 55 -14.04 6.48 12.15
C GLU A 55 -14.80 7.71 12.67
N ASP A 56 -14.53 8.90 12.13
CA ASP A 56 -15.24 10.13 12.46
C ASP A 56 -16.75 10.06 12.11
N THR A 57 -17.14 9.21 11.16
CA THR A 57 -18.57 8.98 10.83
C THR A 57 -19.29 8.05 11.81
N ARG A 58 -18.56 7.28 12.63
CA ARG A 58 -19.13 6.21 13.47
C ARG A 58 -19.90 6.72 14.70
N PHE A 59 -19.74 7.99 15.06
CA PHE A 59 -20.29 8.56 16.30
C PHE A 59 -21.23 9.76 16.06
N GLN A 60 -21.94 9.80 14.95
CA GLN A 60 -23.04 10.76 14.80
C GLN A 60 -24.27 10.25 15.55
N ALA A 61 -24.73 11.00 16.56
CA ALA A 61 -25.95 10.69 17.28
C ALA A 61 -27.14 10.72 16.29
N MET A 62 -27.91 9.65 16.22
CA MET A 62 -29.12 9.62 15.40
C MET A 62 -30.30 10.21 16.18
N ASP A 63 -31.06 11.09 15.53
CA ASP A 63 -32.31 11.61 16.11
C ASP A 63 -33.34 10.48 16.28
N PRO A 64 -34.10 10.44 17.39
CA PRO A 64 -35.05 9.38 17.65
C PRO A 64 -36.21 9.39 16.64
N ILE A 65 -36.48 8.23 16.04
CA ILE A 65 -37.61 8.03 15.13
C ILE A 65 -38.87 7.72 15.96
N ILE A 66 -39.87 8.60 15.92
CA ILE A 66 -41.19 8.35 16.52
C ILE A 66 -42.08 7.65 15.47
N ILE A 67 -42.45 6.39 15.70
CA ILE A 67 -43.34 5.63 14.80
C ILE A 67 -44.79 5.73 15.32
N HIS A 68 -45.69 6.30 14.52
CA HIS A 68 -47.13 6.27 14.78
C HIS A 68 -47.77 5.05 14.09
N THR A 69 -48.28 4.09 14.88
CA THR A 69 -48.97 2.91 14.35
C THR A 69 -50.41 3.26 13.94
N SER A 70 -50.75 3.20 12.65
CA SER A 70 -52.15 3.26 12.20
C SER A 70 -52.50 2.10 11.26
N LEU A 71 -53.27 1.16 11.85
CA LEU A 71 -54.23 0.20 11.28
C LEU A 71 -54.06 -0.25 9.82
N LEU A 72 -53.32 -1.36 9.62
CA LEU A 72 -53.41 -2.20 8.42
C LEU A 72 -54.27 -3.44 8.74
N GLY A 73 -55.59 -3.33 8.56
CA GLY A 73 -56.56 -4.42 8.74
C GLY A 73 -57.60 -4.41 7.62
N GLY A 74 -57.19 -4.81 6.40
CA GLY A 74 -58.05 -4.87 5.20
C GLY A 74 -57.83 -6.18 4.42
N LYS A 75 -58.93 -6.91 4.21
CA LYS A 75 -59.10 -8.30 3.74
C LYS A 75 -58.59 -8.61 2.31
N THR A 76 -58.24 -9.89 2.05
CA THR A 76 -58.88 -10.79 1.05
C THR A 76 -58.22 -12.18 1.04
N GLN A 77 -58.95 -13.24 1.41
CA GLN A 77 -58.54 -14.64 1.27
C GLN A 77 -59.43 -15.28 0.18
N GLY A 78 -58.79 -15.71 -0.92
CA GLY A 78 -59.44 -16.33 -2.08
C GLY A 78 -59.72 -17.82 -1.89
N SER A 79 -60.84 -18.26 -2.46
CA SER A 79 -61.32 -19.64 -2.60
C SER A 79 -60.47 -20.48 -3.58
N TYR A 80 -60.33 -21.80 -3.37
CA TYR A 80 -60.60 -22.90 -4.34
C TYR A 80 -60.34 -24.31 -3.74
N HIS A 81 -61.40 -25.15 -3.80
CA HIS A 81 -61.51 -26.61 -4.08
C HIS A 81 -60.72 -27.70 -3.31
N SER A 82 -61.47 -28.59 -2.65
CA SER A 82 -61.84 -29.94 -3.15
C SER A 82 -63.10 -30.44 -2.47
#